data_AF-A0A3C7ZAF0-F1
#
_entry.id   AF-A0A3C7ZAF0-F1
#
_cell.length_a   1.000
_cell.length_b   1.000
_cell.length_c   1.000
_cell.angle_alpha   90.00
_cell.angle_beta   90.00
_cell.angle_gamma   90.00
#
_symmetry.space_group_name_H-M   'P 1'
#
loop_
_entity.id
_entity.type
_entity.pdbx_description
1 polymer ?
#
loop_
_entity_poly.entity_id
_entity_poly.type
_entity_poly.pdbx_seq_one_letter_code
_entity_poly.pdbx_strand_id
1 'polypeptide(L)' 'MANKPKKKRNKQYRGADASTARPTVTKISAVHRSKPRQWWHDNKRIAKPVIIASLVVIAIIWLVIELFRITSGA' A
#
# COMPACT_ATOMS: atom_id res chain seq x y z
N MET A 1 53.76 34.85 30.42
CA MET A 1 52.63 33.91 30.24
C MET A 1 52.88 33.10 28.97
N ALA A 2 53.43 31.89 29.10
CA ALA A 2 53.85 31.11 27.94
C ALA A 2 52.62 30.45 27.27
N ASN A 3 52.25 30.96 26.09
CA ASN A 3 51.16 30.45 25.26
C ASN A 3 51.55 29.08 24.69
N LYS A 4 51.25 27.99 25.42
CA LYS A 4 51.47 26.62 24.94
C LYS A 4 50.39 26.29 23.91
N PRO A 5 50.74 25.98 22.64
CA PRO A 5 49.73 25.63 21.65
C PRO A 5 49.01 24.34 22.09
N LYS A 6 47.70 24.43 22.26
CA LYS A 6 46.86 23.30 22.69
C LYS A 6 46.84 22.24 21.59
N LYS A 7 47.30 21.02 21.92
CA LYS A 7 47.36 19.89 20.98
C LYS A 7 45.97 19.61 20.38
N LYS A 8 45.85 19.69 19.05
CA LYS A 8 44.62 19.32 18.33
C LYS A 8 44.35 17.82 18.54
N ARG A 9 43.16 17.47 19.04
CA ARG A 9 42.74 16.06 19.20
C ARG A 9 42.39 15.50 17.83
N ASN A 10 43.30 14.75 17.22
CA ASN A 10 43.07 14.04 15.95
C ASN A 10 42.80 12.54 16.14
N LYS A 11 42.35 12.13 17.33
CA LYS A 11 41.97 10.73 17.55
C LYS A 11 40.68 10.47 16.78
N GLN A 12 40.80 9.67 15.73
CA GLN A 12 39.65 9.06 15.08
C GLN A 12 38.99 8.14 16.11
N TYR A 13 37.74 8.41 16.49
CA TYR A 13 36.99 7.61 17.49
C TYR A 13 36.46 6.28 16.92
N ARG A 14 37.14 5.73 15.93
CA ARG A 14 36.82 4.44 15.30
C ARG A 14 38.08 3.58 15.37
N GLY A 15 37.96 2.35 15.87
CA GLY A 15 39.07 1.39 15.87
C GLY A 15 39.57 1.13 14.46
N ALA A 16 40.84 0.76 14.29
CA ALA A 16 41.42 0.45 12.99
C ALA A 16 40.62 -0.64 12.24
N ASP A 17 39.99 -1.54 13.00
CA ASP A 17 39.13 -2.62 12.50
C ASP A 17 37.62 -2.33 12.61
N ALA A 18 37.22 -1.07 12.86
CA ALA A 18 35.81 -0.73 12.96
C ALA A 18 35.14 -0.92 11.60
N SER A 19 34.37 -1.99 11.47
CA SER A 19 33.52 -2.25 10.32
C SER A 19 32.71 -0.99 10.02
N THR A 20 32.95 -0.39 8.86
CA THR A 20 32.18 0.75 8.39
C THR A 20 30.75 0.26 8.27
N ALA A 21 29.86 0.69 9.18
CA ALA A 21 28.45 0.35 9.14
C ALA A 21 27.89 0.78 7.78
N ARG A 22 27.81 -0.17 6.84
CA ARG A 22 27.30 0.09 5.50
C ARG A 22 25.79 0.23 5.65
N PRO A 23 25.18 1.30 5.14
CA PRO A 23 23.74 1.41 5.16
C PRO A 23 23.14 0.23 4.39
N THR A 24 22.14 -0.41 4.96
CA THR A 24 21.33 -1.39 4.23
C THR A 24 20.46 -0.62 3.24
N VAL A 25 20.76 -0.75 1.95
CA VAL A 25 19.98 -0.13 0.88
C VAL A 25 18.82 -1.05 0.53
N THR A 26 17.62 -0.73 1.02
CA THR A 26 16.39 -1.43 0.64
C THR A 26 15.90 -0.91 -0.71
N LYS A 27 16.08 -1.70 -1.77
CA LYS A 27 15.59 -1.36 -3.11
C LYS A 27 14.09 -1.63 -3.19
N ILE A 28 13.29 -0.56 -3.24
CA ILE A 28 11.85 -0.66 -3.44
C ILE A 28 11.59 -0.69 -4.94
N SER A 29 11.14 -1.84 -5.46
CA SER A 29 10.72 -1.96 -6.85
C SER A 29 9.20 -1.81 -6.95
N ALA A 30 8.74 -1.06 -7.94
CA ALA A 30 7.33 -1.01 -8.27
C ALA A 30 6.90 -2.36 -8.84
N VAL A 31 5.81 -2.94 -8.31
CA VAL A 31 5.25 -4.16 -8.88
C VAL A 31 4.69 -3.84 -10.27
N HIS A 32 5.22 -4.49 -11.30
CA HIS A 32 4.64 -4.42 -12.64
C HIS A 32 3.26 -5.09 -12.65
N ARG A 33 2.20 -4.28 -12.74
CA ARG A 33 0.81 -4.75 -12.85
C ARG A 33 0.25 -4.36 -14.20
N SER A 34 -0.49 -5.29 -14.82
CA SER A 34 -1.30 -5.00 -16.02
C SER A 34 -2.33 -3.89 -15.75
N LYS A 35 -2.64 -3.06 -16.75
CA LYS A 35 -3.62 -1.96 -16.66
C LYS A 35 -4.90 -2.28 -15.86
N PRO A 36 -5.63 -3.39 -16.11
CA PRO A 36 -6.86 -3.70 -15.34
C PRO A 36 -6.59 -4.01 -13.86
N ARG A 37 -5.49 -4.68 -13.55
CA ARG A 37 -5.10 -5.02 -12.17
C ARG A 37 -4.62 -3.80 -11.39
N GLN A 38 -3.95 -2.87 -12.06
CA GLN A 38 -3.57 -1.59 -11.47
C GLN A 38 -4.82 -0.77 -11.14
N TRP A 39 -5.75 -0.64 -12.10
CA TRP A 39 -7.02 0.06 -11.86
C TRP A 39 -7.82 -0.55 -10.71
N TRP A 40 -7.96 -1.88 -10.65
CA TRP A 40 -8.60 -2.54 -9.52
C TRP A 40 -7.89 -2.23 -8.20
N HIS A 41 -6.56 -2.27 -8.18
CA HIS A 41 -5.80 -2.01 -6.97
C HIS A 41 -6.08 -0.61 -6.41
N ASP A 42 -6.23 0.38 -7.29
CA ASP A 42 -6.40 1.78 -6.96
C ASP A 42 -7.86 2.10 -6.61
N ASN A 43 -8.81 1.49 -7.34
CA ASN A 43 -10.25 1.77 -7.20
C ASN A 43 -11.00 0.77 -6.30
N LYS A 44 -10.39 -0.31 -5.82
CA LYS A 44 -11.07 -1.37 -5.01
C LYS A 44 -11.86 -0.84 -3.82
N ARG A 45 -11.46 0.29 -3.20
CA ARG A 45 -12.18 0.87 -2.06
C ARG A 45 -13.58 1.37 -2.44
N ILE A 46 -13.74 1.85 -3.68
CA ILE A 46 -15.01 2.35 -4.23
C ILE A 46 -15.70 1.24 -5.02
N ALA A 47 -14.94 0.45 -5.80
CA ALA A 47 -15.51 -0.61 -6.62
C ALA A 47 -16.21 -1.69 -5.78
N LYS A 48 -15.67 -2.06 -4.62
CA LYS A 48 -16.28 -3.06 -3.73
C LYS A 48 -17.70 -2.69 -3.28
N PRO A 49 -17.96 -1.54 -2.64
CA PRO A 49 -19.31 -1.19 -2.21
C PRO A 49 -20.26 -1.01 -3.41
N VAL A 50 -19.78 -0.49 -4.54
CA VAL A 50 -20.61 -0.34 -5.75
C VAL A 50 -21.06 -1.70 -6.30
N ILE A 51 -20.17 -2.69 -6.36
CA ILE A 51 -20.52 -4.06 -6.78
C ILE A 51 -21.51 -4.70 -5.81
N ILE A 52 -21.31 -4.52 -4.50
CA ILE A 52 -22.24 -5.06 -3.50
C ILE A 52 -23.61 -4.40 -3.64
N ALA A 53 -23.66 -3.08 -3.76
CA ALA A 53 -24.91 -2.33 -3.92
C ALA A 53 -25.63 -2.75 -5.21
N SER A 54 -24.92 -2.92 -6.33
CA SER A 54 -25.54 -3.36 -7.58
C SER A 54 -26.13 -4.77 -7.46
N LEU A 55 -25.43 -5.70 -6.81
CA LEU A 55 -25.94 -7.05 -6.55
C LEU A 55 -27.21 -7.03 -5.70
N VAL A 56 -27.27 -6.19 -4.67
CA VAL A 56 -28.47 -6.04 -3.84
C VAL A 56 -29.64 -5.49 -4.67
N VAL A 57 -29.41 -4.47 -5.50
CA VAL A 57 -30.46 -3.92 -6.38
C VAL A 57 -30.97 -4.97 -7.36
N ILE A 58 -30.09 -5.74 -7.98
CA ILE A 58 -30.47 -6.84 -8.90
C ILE A 58 -31.30 -7.89 -8.16
N ALA A 59 -30.90 -8.27 -6.94
CA ALA A 59 -31.64 -9.23 -6.13
C ALA A 59 -33.06 -8.72 -5.80
N ILE A 60 -33.20 -7.44 -5.45
CA ILE A 60 -34.51 -6.82 -5.19
C ILE A 60 -35.38 -6.87 -6.45
N ILE A 61 -34.85 -6.48 -7.61
CA ILE A 61 -35.59 -6.52 -8.88
C ILE A 61 -36.04 -7.94 -9.20
N TRP A 62 -35.15 -8.93 -9.01
CA TRP A 62 -35.47 -10.33 -9.23
C TRP A 62 -36.59 -10.83 -8.31
N LEU A 63 -36.53 -10.49 -7.02
CA LEU A 63 -37.59 -10.82 -6.07
C LEU A 63 -38.94 -10.19 -6.44
N VAL A 64 -38.93 -8.94 -6.91
CA VAL A 64 -40.15 -8.25 -7.36
C VAL A 64 -40.74 -8.96 -8.58
N ILE A 65 -39.92 -9.32 -9.57
CA ILE A 65 -40.36 -10.08 -10.75
C ILE A 65 -40.98 -11.41 -10.31
N GLU A 66 -40.33 -12.15 -9.43
CA GLU A 66 -40.82 -13.45 -8.97
C GLU A 66 -42.13 -13.32 -8.19
N LEU A 67 -42.26 -12.28 -7.36
CA LEU A 67 -43.50 -11.96 -6.66
C LEU A 67 -44.63 -11.65 -7.63
N PHE A 68 -44.37 -10.89 -8.70
CA PHE A 68 -45.34 -10.66 -9.77
C PHE A 68 -45.72 -11.95 -10.49
N ARG A 69 -44.77 -12.85 -10.79
CA ARG A 69 -45.07 -14.15 -11.40
C ARG A 69 -46.00 -14.99 -10.51
N ILE A 70 -45.69 -15.10 -9.22
CA ILE A 70 -46.50 -15.88 -8.27
C ILE A 70 -47.92 -15.29 -8.15
N THR A 71 -48.04 -13.96 -8.04
CA THR A 71 -49.33 -13.27 -7.86
C THR A 71 -50.17 -13.18 -9.12
N SER A 72 -49.54 -13.13 -10.31
CA SER A 72 -50.24 -13.17 -11.59
C SER A 72 -50.74 -14.57 -11.97
N GLY A 73 -50.40 -15.61 -11.19
CA GLY A 73 -51.02 -16.92 -11.28
C GLY A 73 -50.76 -17.67 -12.59
N ALA A 74 -49.68 -17.35 -13.30
CA ALA A 74 -49.22 -18.07 -14.49
C ALA A 74 -48.14 -19.11 -14.14
#